data_AF-A0A8H5CVP2-F1
#
_entry.id   AF-A0A8H5CVP2-F1
#
_cell.length_a   1.000
_cell.length_b   1.000
_cell.length_c   1.000
_cell.angle_alpha   90.00
_cell.angle_beta   90.00
_cell.angle_gamma   90.00
#
_symmetry.space_group_name_H-M   'P 1'
#
loop_
_entity.id
_entity.type
_entity.pdbx_description
1 polymer ?
#
loop_
_entity_poly.entity_id
_entity_poly.type
_entity_poly.pdbx_seq_one_letter_code
_entity_poly.pdbx_strand_id
1 'polypeptide(L)'
;MFHARRGFVLYRDMLGSRLNKTEFTSCSIRVVFPIMLNQLIPRIGFGPAVRATAYIVLGCVTIGLALMRAQCKPANIKLFFADISYMSTEVGALITTFGFYFPIIFLQLHSVQHQVDDSDNVVFYAVIVIMNCRRIIATTFLIYTVHTTSLLEQRFGPS
;
A
#
# COMPACT_ATOMS: atom_id res chain seq x y z
N MET A 1 -22.56 20.87 20.27
CA MET A 1 -22.28 19.48 19.83
C MET A 1 -22.21 19.33 18.30
N PHE A 2 -23.10 19.96 17.52
CA PHE A 2 -23.11 19.90 16.04
C PHE A 2 -21.85 20.44 15.34
N HIS A 3 -21.21 21.48 15.89
CA HIS A 3 -20.00 22.09 15.29
C HIS A 3 -18.76 21.17 15.33
N ALA A 4 -18.64 20.32 16.35
CA ALA A 4 -17.52 19.38 16.49
C ALA A 4 -17.60 18.21 15.49
N ARG A 5 -18.82 17.71 15.19
CA ARG A 5 -19.02 16.63 14.21
C ARG A 5 -18.69 17.06 12.78
N ARG A 6 -19.01 18.30 12.39
CA ARG A 6 -18.67 18.81 11.04
C ARG A 6 -17.16 18.93 10.82
N GLY A 7 -16.41 19.33 11.85
CA GLY A 7 -14.94 19.39 11.81
C GLY A 7 -14.30 18.01 11.66
N PHE A 8 -14.82 17.00 12.36
CA PHE A 8 -14.34 15.62 12.25
C PHE A 8 -14.59 15.02 10.85
N VAL A 9 -15.75 15.30 10.24
CA VAL A 9 -16.07 14.82 8.89
C VAL A 9 -15.19 15.48 7.82
N LEU A 10 -15.01 16.81 7.85
CA LEU A 10 -14.08 17.47 6.92
C LEU A 10 -12.64 17.01 7.10
N TYR A 11 -12.20 16.80 8.35
CA TYR A 11 -10.86 16.29 8.62
C TYR A 11 -10.67 14.89 8.02
N ARG A 12 -11.67 14.02 8.14
CA ARG A 12 -11.64 12.67 7.58
C ARG A 12 -11.68 12.67 6.04
N ASP A 13 -12.43 13.57 5.40
CA ASP A 13 -12.47 13.68 3.93
C ASP A 13 -11.16 14.24 3.37
N MET A 14 -10.52 15.19 4.08
CA MET A 14 -9.14 15.60 3.79
C MET A 14 -8.17 14.42 3.96
N LEU A 15 -8.32 13.64 5.04
CA LEU A 15 -7.49 12.45 5.26
C LEU A 15 -7.67 11.44 4.12
N GLY A 16 -8.90 11.15 3.70
CA GLY A 16 -9.18 10.23 2.58
C GLY A 16 -8.51 10.67 1.27
N SER A 17 -8.57 11.99 0.98
CA SER A 17 -7.90 12.57 -0.19
C SER A 17 -6.37 12.51 -0.10
N ARG A 18 -5.80 12.59 1.10
CA ARG A 18 -4.36 12.45 1.34
C ARG A 18 -3.93 10.98 1.27
N LEU A 19 -4.73 10.07 1.79
CA LEU A 19 -4.50 8.62 1.77
C LEU A 19 -4.51 8.05 0.34
N ASN A 20 -5.44 8.47 -0.52
CA ASN A 20 -5.42 8.09 -1.94
C ASN A 20 -4.05 8.42 -2.59
N LYS A 21 -3.55 9.64 -2.36
CA LYS A 21 -2.28 10.09 -2.94
C LYS A 21 -1.09 9.28 -2.44
N THR A 22 -1.04 8.92 -1.15
CA THR A 22 0.05 8.11 -0.58
C THR A 22 0.02 6.66 -1.07
N GLU A 23 -1.18 6.10 -1.20
CA GLU A 23 -1.36 4.72 -1.68
C GLU A 23 -0.88 4.57 -3.13
N PHE A 24 -1.18 5.57 -3.97
CA PHE A 24 -0.71 5.59 -5.35
C PHE A 24 0.82 5.60 -5.43
N THR A 25 1.50 6.44 -4.64
CA THR A 25 2.97 6.50 -4.59
C THR A 25 3.59 5.14 -4.23
N SER A 26 2.99 4.41 -3.29
CA SER A 26 3.49 3.09 -2.88
C SER A 26 3.40 2.02 -3.98
N CYS A 27 2.40 2.11 -4.86
CA CYS A 27 2.20 1.17 -5.96
C CYS A 27 3.20 1.40 -7.09
N SER A 28 3.51 2.66 -7.42
CA SER A 28 4.48 3.01 -8.45
C SER A 28 5.87 2.44 -8.12
N ILE A 29 6.30 2.62 -6.87
CA ILE A 29 7.55 2.08 -6.33
C ILE A 29 7.62 0.55 -6.52
N ARG A 30 6.52 -0.16 -6.21
CA ARG A 30 6.43 -1.62 -6.29
C ARG A 30 6.54 -2.19 -7.71
N VAL A 31 6.17 -1.41 -8.72
CA VAL A 31 6.32 -1.76 -10.14
C VAL A 31 7.70 -1.38 -10.67
N VAL A 32 8.22 -0.22 -10.27
CA VAL A 32 9.48 0.33 -10.79
C VAL A 32 10.71 -0.46 -10.35
N PHE A 33 10.79 -0.88 -9.08
CA PHE A 33 11.96 -1.62 -8.57
C PHE A 33 12.26 -2.93 -9.31
N PRO A 34 11.30 -3.85 -9.54
CA PRO A 34 11.59 -5.09 -10.27
C PRO A 34 11.96 -4.84 -11.75
N ILE A 35 11.34 -3.85 -12.41
CA ILE A 35 11.69 -3.46 -13.79
C ILE A 35 13.13 -2.94 -13.85
N MET A 36 13.48 -2.03 -12.95
CA MET A 36 14.81 -1.43 -12.88
C MET A 36 15.87 -2.52 -12.67
N LEU A 37 15.64 -3.42 -11.71
CA LEU A 37 16.56 -4.53 -11.44
C LEU A 37 16.68 -5.49 -12.63
N ASN A 38 15.58 -5.83 -13.31
CA ASN A 38 15.60 -6.69 -14.50
C ASN A 38 16.50 -6.12 -15.61
N GLN A 39 16.55 -4.80 -15.76
CA GLN A 39 17.43 -4.14 -16.75
C GLN A 39 18.87 -3.92 -16.26
N LEU A 40 19.08 -3.78 -14.94
CA LEU A 40 20.40 -3.49 -14.35
C LEU A 40 21.24 -4.76 -14.13
N ILE A 41 20.60 -5.86 -13.73
CA ILE A 41 21.26 -7.15 -13.49
C ILE A 41 22.11 -7.62 -14.71
N PRO A 42 21.61 -7.61 -15.95
CA PRO A 42 22.40 -8.04 -17.11
C PRO A 42 23.52 -7.06 -17.49
N ARG A 43 23.48 -5.79 -17.04
CA ARG A 43 24.46 -4.76 -17.43
C ARG A 43 25.61 -4.59 -16.45
N ILE A 44 25.33 -4.63 -15.15
CA ILE A 44 26.31 -4.33 -14.10
C ILE A 44 26.46 -5.46 -13.07
N GLY A 45 25.63 -6.50 -13.14
CA GLY A 45 25.62 -7.60 -12.18
C GLY A 45 24.80 -7.30 -10.91
N PHE A 46 24.58 -8.32 -10.08
CA PHE A 46 23.67 -8.27 -8.94
C PHE A 46 24.13 -7.30 -7.82
N GLY A 47 25.41 -7.38 -7.43
CA GLY A 47 25.96 -6.59 -6.34
C GLY A 47 25.81 -5.06 -6.51
N PRO A 48 26.33 -4.46 -7.59
CA PRO A 48 26.21 -3.01 -7.80
C PRO A 48 24.78 -2.58 -8.15
N ALA A 49 23.95 -3.45 -8.74
CA ALA A 49 22.54 -3.15 -8.98
C ALA A 49 21.76 -2.91 -7.68
N VAL A 50 21.98 -3.77 -6.66
CA VAL A 50 21.34 -3.61 -5.34
C VAL A 50 21.84 -2.37 -4.59
N ARG A 51 23.12 -1.99 -4.78
CA ARG A 51 23.65 -0.75 -4.19
C ARG A 51 23.02 0.49 -4.83
N ALA A 52 22.86 0.49 -6.16
CA ALA A 52 22.21 1.59 -6.88
C ALA A 52 20.78 1.85 -6.38
N THR A 53 19.98 0.79 -6.17
CA THR A 53 18.62 0.92 -5.65
C THR A 53 18.59 1.38 -4.19
N ALA A 54 19.55 0.93 -3.37
CA ALA A 54 19.67 1.37 -1.97
C ALA A 54 19.94 2.88 -1.86
N TYR A 55 20.77 3.47 -2.73
CA TYR A 55 21.02 4.91 -2.73
C TYR A 55 19.77 5.74 -3.04
N ILE A 56 18.90 5.26 -3.94
CA ILE A 56 17.63 5.92 -4.28
C ILE A 56 16.69 5.93 -3.06
N VAL A 57 16.58 4.80 -2.36
CA VAL A 57 15.76 4.68 -1.15
C VAL A 57 16.30 5.57 -0.04
N LEU A 58 17.61 5.58 0.17
CA LEU A 58 18.25 6.47 1.15
C LEU A 58 17.96 7.93 0.88
N GLY A 59 18.08 8.39 -0.37
CA GLY A 59 17.75 9.77 -0.74
C GLY A 59 16.29 10.13 -0.40
N CYS A 60 15.35 9.23 -0.69
CA CYS A 60 13.93 9.42 -0.36
C CYS A 60 13.70 9.52 1.16
N VAL A 61 14.33 8.64 1.95
CA VAL A 61 14.22 8.66 3.41
C VAL A 61 14.85 9.91 4.01
N THR A 62 16.00 10.36 3.50
CA THR A 62 16.64 11.61 3.96
C THR A 62 15.75 12.82 3.71
N ILE A 63 15.13 12.91 2.53
CA ILE A 63 14.16 13.97 2.23
C ILE A 63 12.95 13.87 3.17
N GLY A 64 12.40 12.67 3.36
CA GLY A 64 11.28 12.44 4.29
C GLY A 64 11.59 12.88 5.71
N LEU A 65 12.79 12.57 6.20
CA LEU A 65 13.25 12.96 7.53
C LEU A 65 13.45 14.48 7.66
N ALA A 66 13.93 15.14 6.60
CA ALA A 66 14.07 16.60 6.57
C ALA A 66 12.71 17.34 6.55
N LEU A 67 11.68 16.73 5.97
CA LEU A 67 10.33 17.32 5.89
C LEU A 67 9.45 17.01 7.11
N MET A 68 9.72 15.91 7.84
CA MET A 68 8.92 15.52 9.00
C MET A 68 9.22 16.38 10.23
N ARG A 69 8.16 16.97 10.82
CA ARG A 69 8.21 17.58 12.15
C ARG A 69 7.75 16.55 13.18
N ALA A 70 8.65 16.09 14.04
CA ALA A 70 8.33 15.13 15.09
C ALA A 70 7.36 15.74 16.12
N GLN A 71 6.16 15.17 16.23
CA GLN A 71 5.19 15.53 17.25
C GLN A 71 4.99 14.33 18.18
N CYS A 72 5.87 14.18 19.17
CA CYS A 72 5.81 13.10 20.14
C CYS A 72 4.73 13.38 21.18
N LYS A 73 3.56 12.75 21.00
CA LYS A 73 2.59 12.55 22.09
C LYS A 73 2.83 11.14 22.65
N PRO A 74 2.93 10.96 23.99
CA PRO A 74 3.09 9.62 24.56
C PRO A 74 1.85 8.80 24.24
N ALA A 75 2.02 7.78 23.39
CA ALA A 75 0.95 6.88 23.02
C ALA A 75 0.82 5.77 24.07
N ASN A 76 -0.37 5.64 24.66
CA ASN A 76 -0.69 4.54 25.56
C ASN A 76 -0.94 3.26 24.74
N ILE A 77 0.12 2.49 24.49
CA ILE A 77 0.08 1.22 23.73
C ILE A 77 -0.93 0.20 24.25
N LYS A 78 -1.26 0.24 25.55
CA LYS A 78 -2.20 -0.71 26.17
C LYS A 78 -3.65 -0.53 25.70
N LEU A 79 -4.04 0.68 25.31
CA LEU A 79 -5.39 0.96 24.83
C LEU A 79 -5.62 0.35 23.44
N PHE A 80 -4.57 0.29 22.62
CA PHE A 80 -4.62 -0.24 21.25
C PHE A 80 -4.90 -1.74 21.18
N PHE A 81 -4.44 -2.51 22.16
CA PHE A 81 -4.65 -3.96 22.23
C PHE A 81 -5.97 -4.36 22.91
N ALA A 82 -6.69 -3.42 23.53
CA ALA A 82 -7.95 -3.71 24.23
C ALA A 82 -9.15 -3.82 23.28
N ASP A 83 -9.08 -3.20 22.09
CA ASP A 83 -10.17 -3.19 21.12
C ASP A 83 -10.21 -4.49 20.29
N ILE A 84 -11.17 -5.36 20.59
CA ILE A 84 -11.29 -6.69 19.97
C ILE A 84 -11.61 -6.62 18.47
N SER A 85 -12.38 -5.62 18.04
CA SER A 85 -12.70 -5.37 16.62
C SER A 85 -11.47 -4.90 15.84
N TYR A 86 -10.55 -4.18 16.50
CA TYR A 86 -9.30 -3.75 15.88
C TYR A 86 -8.36 -4.95 15.68
N MET A 87 -8.19 -5.76 16.73
CA MET A 87 -7.36 -6.97 16.68
C MET A 87 -7.83 -7.99 15.64
N SER A 88 -9.15 -8.23 15.53
CA SER A 88 -9.68 -9.20 14.55
C SER A 88 -9.43 -8.77 13.10
N THR A 89 -9.51 -7.46 12.84
CA THR A 89 -9.26 -6.89 11.51
C THR A 89 -7.79 -7.00 11.13
N GLU A 90 -6.88 -6.69 12.06
CA GLU A 90 -5.43 -6.80 11.84
C GLU A 90 -5.01 -8.26 11.60
N VAL A 91 -5.54 -9.21 12.39
CA VAL A 91 -5.25 -10.64 12.20
C VAL A 91 -5.74 -11.13 10.83
N GLY A 92 -6.94 -10.70 10.40
CA GLY A 92 -7.44 -11.00 9.05
C GLY A 92 -6.55 -10.42 7.94
N ALA A 93 -6.06 -9.19 8.13
CA ALA A 93 -5.15 -8.55 7.19
C ALA A 93 -3.79 -9.28 7.12
N LEU A 94 -3.27 -9.76 8.25
CA LEU A 94 -2.04 -10.54 8.31
C LEU A 94 -2.19 -11.86 7.55
N ILE A 95 -3.23 -12.65 7.84
CA ILE A 95 -3.48 -13.94 7.18
C ILE A 95 -3.64 -13.75 5.67
N THR A 96 -4.41 -12.76 5.25
CA THR A 96 -4.58 -12.44 3.82
C THR A 96 -3.26 -12.09 3.17
N THR A 97 -2.42 -11.30 3.85
CA THR A 97 -1.11 -10.90 3.34
C THR A 97 -0.18 -12.10 3.17
N PHE A 98 -0.14 -13.03 4.13
CA PHE A 98 0.62 -14.28 3.99
C PHE A 98 0.11 -15.18 2.86
N GLY A 99 -1.21 -15.33 2.73
CA GLY A 99 -1.81 -16.10 1.64
C GLY A 99 -1.48 -15.54 0.24
N PHE A 100 -1.32 -14.23 0.12
CA PHE A 100 -0.93 -13.58 -1.14
C PHE A 100 0.54 -13.72 -1.51
N TYR A 101 1.45 -13.94 -0.54
CA TYR A 101 2.86 -14.13 -0.86
C TYR A 101 3.13 -15.45 -1.59
N PHE A 102 2.35 -16.50 -1.28
CA PHE A 102 2.45 -17.79 -1.96
C PHE A 102 2.32 -17.70 -3.50
N PRO A 103 1.20 -17.21 -4.08
CA PRO A 103 1.04 -17.17 -5.52
C PRO A 103 2.05 -16.26 -6.21
N ILE A 104 2.52 -15.19 -5.55
CA ILE A 104 3.50 -14.27 -6.16
C ILE A 104 4.82 -14.99 -6.48
N ILE A 105 5.26 -15.89 -5.60
CA ILE A 105 6.53 -16.62 -5.77
C ILE A 105 6.35 -17.79 -6.75
N PHE A 106 5.26 -18.54 -6.61
CA PHE A 106 5.00 -19.72 -7.44
C PHE A 106 4.61 -19.39 -8.88
N LEU A 107 3.92 -18.27 -9.12
CA LEU A 107 3.51 -17.89 -10.46
C LEU A 107 4.71 -17.56 -11.35
N GLN A 108 5.76 -16.96 -10.78
CA GLN A 108 7.03 -16.72 -11.48
C GLN A 108 7.72 -18.05 -11.89
N LEU A 109 7.72 -19.05 -11.01
CA LEU A 109 8.26 -20.37 -11.30
C LEU A 109 7.44 -21.10 -12.38
N HIS A 110 6.12 -21.01 -12.30
CA HIS A 110 5.21 -21.63 -13.25
C HIS A 110 5.35 -21.05 -14.66
N SER A 111 5.56 -19.73 -14.78
CA SER A 111 5.83 -19.06 -16.06
C SER A 111 7.13 -19.53 -16.70
N VAL A 112 8.20 -19.76 -15.91
CA VAL A 112 9.48 -20.27 -16.40
C VAL A 112 9.37 -21.73 -16.89
N GLN A 113 8.58 -22.56 -16.21
CA GLN A 113 8.43 -23.97 -16.58
C GLN A 113 7.59 -24.20 -17.85
N HIS A 114 6.69 -23.29 -18.21
CA HIS A 114 5.78 -23.45 -19.34
C HIS A 114 6.25 -22.80 -20.65
N GLN A 115 7.52 -22.32 -20.72
CA GLN A 115 8.18 -21.78 -21.93
C GLN A 115 7.21 -21.08 -22.90
N VAL A 116 6.61 -19.97 -22.45
CA VAL A 116 5.77 -19.13 -23.32
C VAL A 116 6.72 -18.28 -24.17
N ASP A 117 7.34 -18.94 -25.14
CA ASP A 117 8.27 -18.36 -26.10
C ASP A 117 7.61 -17.13 -26.79
N ASP A 118 8.43 -16.09 -27.00
CA ASP A 118 8.16 -14.78 -27.61
C ASP A 118 7.56 -13.65 -26.73
N SER A 119 7.09 -13.93 -25.50
CA SER A 119 6.42 -12.90 -24.67
C SER A 119 6.82 -12.85 -23.18
N ASP A 120 7.95 -13.48 -22.81
CA ASP A 120 8.43 -13.64 -21.42
C ASP A 120 8.39 -12.37 -20.55
N ASN A 121 8.70 -11.21 -21.14
CA ASN A 121 8.66 -9.94 -20.41
C ASN A 121 7.23 -9.48 -20.12
N VAL A 122 6.30 -9.60 -21.07
CA VAL A 122 4.94 -9.06 -20.90
C VAL A 122 4.12 -9.87 -19.90
N VAL A 123 4.33 -11.18 -19.77
CA VAL A 123 3.62 -11.98 -18.76
C VAL A 123 4.10 -11.63 -17.34
N PHE A 124 5.41 -11.54 -17.11
CA PHE A 124 5.97 -11.11 -15.82
C PHE A 124 5.51 -9.69 -15.44
N TYR A 125 5.58 -8.74 -16.38
CA TYR A 125 5.13 -7.38 -16.13
C TYR A 125 3.61 -7.28 -15.96
N ALA A 126 2.81 -8.01 -16.74
CA ALA A 126 1.35 -8.01 -16.62
C ALA A 126 0.89 -8.56 -15.27
N VAL A 127 1.49 -9.64 -14.77
CA VAL A 127 1.15 -10.20 -13.45
C VAL A 127 1.44 -9.20 -12.33
N ILE A 128 2.60 -8.55 -12.37
CA ILE A 128 2.98 -7.52 -11.39
C ILE A 128 1.98 -6.35 -11.45
N VAL A 129 1.66 -5.87 -12.66
CA VAL A 129 0.70 -4.77 -12.85
C VAL A 129 -0.70 -5.17 -12.37
N ILE A 130 -1.20 -6.35 -12.72
CA ILE A 130 -2.54 -6.83 -12.33
C ILE A 130 -2.66 -6.99 -10.81
N MET A 131 -1.66 -7.58 -10.16
CA MET A 131 -1.67 -7.77 -8.69
C MET A 131 -1.55 -6.44 -7.93
N ASN A 132 -0.86 -5.45 -8.50
CA ASN A 132 -0.73 -4.12 -7.91
C ASN A 132 -1.96 -3.25 -8.14
N CYS A 133 -2.58 -3.34 -9.32
CA CYS A 133 -3.85 -2.65 -9.61
C CYS A 133 -4.97 -3.10 -8.68
N ARG A 134 -5.03 -4.38 -8.31
CA ARG A 134 -6.01 -4.89 -7.33
C ARG A 134 -5.99 -4.11 -6.02
N ARG A 135 -4.80 -3.74 -5.51
CA ARG A 135 -4.69 -3.00 -4.24
C ARG A 135 -5.31 -1.60 -4.36
N ILE A 136 -5.07 -0.91 -5.47
CA ILE A 136 -5.65 0.41 -5.72
C ILE A 136 -7.18 0.34 -5.73
N ILE A 137 -7.73 -0.69 -6.38
CA ILE A 137 -9.19 -0.92 -6.45
C ILE A 137 -9.76 -1.21 -5.05
N ALA A 138 -9.13 -2.10 -4.29
CA ALA A 138 -9.57 -2.47 -2.95
C ALA A 138 -9.58 -1.27 -1.99
N THR A 139 -8.53 -0.46 -2.00
CA THR A 139 -8.45 0.71 -1.12
C THR A 139 -9.45 1.80 -1.53
N THR A 140 -9.66 2.01 -2.83
CA THR A 140 -10.67 2.97 -3.32
C THR A 140 -12.08 2.54 -2.93
N PHE A 141 -12.39 1.24 -3.04
CA PHE A 141 -13.67 0.69 -2.63
C PHE A 141 -13.92 0.86 -1.13
N LEU A 142 -12.93 0.55 -0.29
CA LEU A 142 -13.05 0.68 1.17
C LEU A 142 -13.27 2.15 1.59
N ILE A 143 -12.56 3.09 0.97
CA ILE A 143 -12.78 4.53 1.19
C ILE A 143 -14.20 4.93 0.78
N TYR A 144 -14.72 4.38 -0.32
CA TYR A 144 -16.08 4.65 -0.76
C TYR A 144 -17.13 4.13 0.21
N THR A 145 -16.97 2.91 0.73
CA THR A 145 -17.87 2.33 1.75
C THR A 145 -17.85 3.14 3.06
N VAL A 146 -16.70 3.63 3.48
CA VAL A 146 -16.57 4.49 4.67
C VAL A 146 -17.19 5.87 4.43
N HIS A 147 -17.07 6.40 3.22
CA HIS A 147 -17.70 7.66 2.86
C HIS A 147 -19.24 7.53 2.82
N THR A 148 -19.78 6.48 2.19
CA THR A 148 -21.24 6.28 2.11
C THR A 148 -21.88 6.02 3.47
N THR A 149 -21.30 5.18 4.32
CA THR A 149 -21.78 4.94 5.70
C THR A 149 -21.89 6.23 6.52
N SER A 150 -20.99 7.18 6.28
CA SER A 150 -20.99 8.46 6.98
C SER A 150 -22.04 9.46 6.51
N LEU A 151 -22.38 9.42 5.21
CA LEU A 151 -23.49 10.22 4.68
C LEU A 151 -24.82 9.71 5.23
N LEU A 152 -24.93 8.40 5.46
CA LEU A 152 -26.10 7.79 6.10
C LEU A 152 -26.19 8.17 7.58
N GLU A 153 -25.09 8.13 8.33
CA GLU A 153 -25.01 8.62 9.72
C GLU A 153 -25.41 10.11 9.86
N GLN A 154 -25.03 10.96 8.91
CA GLN A 154 -25.46 12.37 8.93
C GLN A 154 -26.93 12.57 8.60
N ARG A 155 -27.53 11.66 7.81
CA ARG A 155 -28.91 11.77 7.35
C ARG A 155 -29.93 11.12 8.28
N PHE A 156 -29.50 10.15 9.09
CA PHE A 156 -30.34 9.39 10.03
C PHE A 156 -29.87 9.42 11.48
N GLY A 157 -28.82 10.20 11.80
CA GLY A 157 -28.28 10.28 13.14
C GLY A 157 -29.29 10.88 14.14
N PRO A 158 -29.33 10.38 15.39
CA PRO A 158 -30.28 10.85 16.40
C PRO A 158 -30.06 12.34 16.68
N SER A 159 -31.15 13.12 16.61
CA SER A 159 -31.23 14.56 16.89
C SER A 159 -30.83 14.91 18.31
#